data_AF-A0A7J2R627-F1
#
_entry.id   AF-A0A7J2R627-F1
#
_cell.length_a   1.000
_cell.length_b   1.000
_cell.length_c   1.000
_cell.angle_alpha   90.00
_cell.angle_beta   90.00
_cell.angle_gamma   90.00
#
_symmetry.space_group_name_H-M   'P 1'
#
loop_
_entity.id
_entity.type
_entity.pdbx_description
1 polymer ?
#
loop_
_entity_poly.entity_id
_entity_poly.type
_entity_poly.pdbx_seq_one_letter_code
_entity_poly.pdbx_strand_id
1 'polypeptide(L)'
;MLDKIAEKYLKDNTATLEKILKRFKPIFEQVDKLKKATTKLDAANTTAVKDTLTKLTGYYMEIVDILRKIEALKKNKETAYYHTKKVEIENSDTKFVSAPVDKEASLYVADERRVRSILQGKLDACLEGMRTCRTFVHDNKNVNLNPEEN
;
A
#
# COMPACT_ATOMS: atom_id res chain seq x y z
N MET A 1 1.63 20.35 -26.51
CA MET A 1 0.90 19.07 -26.21
C MET A 1 1.47 18.42 -24.96
N LEU A 2 2.80 18.40 -24.78
CA LEU A 2 3.48 17.93 -23.57
C LEU A 2 3.19 18.80 -22.33
N ASP A 3 3.06 20.12 -22.48
CA ASP A 3 2.80 21.04 -21.35
C ASP A 3 1.45 20.76 -20.68
N LYS A 4 0.41 20.49 -21.48
CA LYS A 4 -0.92 20.08 -20.97
C LYS A 4 -0.88 18.75 -20.22
N ILE A 5 0.02 17.85 -20.60
CA ILE A 5 0.21 16.56 -19.90
C ILE A 5 0.97 16.78 -18.59
N ALA A 6 2.01 17.63 -18.59
CA ALA A 6 2.74 18.00 -17.39
C ALA A 6 1.82 18.71 -16.37
N GLU A 7 1.04 19.70 -16.79
CA GLU A 7 0.06 20.41 -15.97
C GLU A 7 -0.93 19.46 -15.27
N LYS A 8 -1.41 18.43 -15.98
CA LYS A 8 -2.33 17.44 -15.42
C LYS A 8 -1.70 16.68 -14.24
N TYR A 9 -0.43 16.29 -14.36
CA TYR A 9 0.25 15.52 -13.31
C TYR A 9 0.86 16.39 -12.22
N LEU A 10 1.26 17.63 -12.53
CA LEU A 10 1.78 18.57 -11.54
C LEU A 10 0.71 19.13 -10.62
N LYS A 11 -0.57 18.81 -10.80
CA LYS A 11 -1.63 19.23 -9.88
C LYS A 11 -1.35 18.81 -8.43
N ASP A 12 -1.70 19.70 -7.49
CA ASP A 12 -1.78 19.36 -6.07
C ASP A 12 -2.90 18.33 -5.82
N ASN A 13 -2.53 17.21 -5.20
CA ASN A 13 -3.43 16.10 -4.89
C ASN A 13 -3.61 15.90 -3.38
N THR A 14 -3.03 16.76 -2.53
CA THR A 14 -3.00 16.56 -1.07
C THR A 14 -4.40 16.42 -0.47
N ALA A 15 -5.36 17.23 -0.90
CA ALA A 15 -6.75 17.11 -0.44
C ALA A 15 -7.41 15.78 -0.84
N THR A 16 -7.08 15.24 -2.02
CA THR A 16 -7.58 13.94 -2.49
C THR A 16 -6.94 12.80 -1.72
N LEU A 17 -5.62 12.89 -1.46
CA LEU A 17 -4.87 11.93 -0.68
C LEU A 17 -5.38 11.84 0.78
N GLU A 18 -5.70 12.98 1.40
CA GLU A 18 -6.32 13.02 2.73
C GLU A 18 -7.72 12.40 2.74
N LYS A 19 -8.53 12.63 1.71
CA LYS A 19 -9.84 11.97 1.57
C LYS A 19 -9.71 10.45 1.47
N ILE A 20 -8.68 9.95 0.79
CA ILE A 20 -8.38 8.51 0.72
C ILE A 20 -8.07 7.97 2.12
N LEU A 21 -7.17 8.62 2.86
CA LEU A 21 -6.83 8.19 4.23
C LEU A 21 -8.06 8.19 5.14
N LYS A 22 -8.89 9.23 5.08
CA LYS A 22 -10.12 9.31 5.86
C LYS A 22 -11.09 8.19 5.50
N ARG A 23 -11.25 7.87 4.21
CA ARG A 23 -12.10 6.77 3.74
C ARG A 23 -11.62 5.41 4.22
N PHE A 24 -10.30 5.19 4.25
CA PHE A 24 -9.71 3.91 4.63
C PHE A 24 -9.52 3.74 6.14
N LYS A 25 -9.68 4.80 6.94
CA LYS A 25 -9.55 4.75 8.40
C LYS A 25 -10.37 3.61 9.05
N PRO A 26 -11.66 3.39 8.72
CA PRO A 26 -12.42 2.27 9.28
C PRO A 26 -11.83 0.91 8.91
N ILE A 27 -11.32 0.75 7.70
CA ILE A 27 -10.65 -0.49 7.25
C ILE A 27 -9.39 -0.71 8.08
N PHE A 28 -8.58 0.33 8.30
CA PHE A 28 -7.36 0.23 9.09
C PHE A 28 -7.63 -0.23 10.52
N GLU A 29 -8.69 0.29 11.14
CA GLU A 29 -9.12 -0.11 12.48
C GLU A 29 -9.55 -1.59 12.52
N GLN A 30 -10.25 -2.07 11.48
CA GLN A 30 -10.62 -3.49 11.38
C GLN A 30 -9.40 -4.39 11.16
N VAL A 31 -8.44 -3.97 10.32
CA VAL A 31 -7.19 -4.71 10.11
C VAL A 31 -6.41 -4.83 11.42
N ASP A 32 -6.26 -3.75 12.18
CA ASP A 32 -5.56 -3.79 13.47
C ASP A 32 -6.28 -4.69 14.48
N LYS A 33 -7.61 -4.62 14.51
CA LYS A 33 -8.44 -5.47 15.38
C LYS A 33 -8.26 -6.95 15.03
N LEU A 34 -8.35 -7.30 13.75
CA LEU A 34 -8.20 -8.68 13.29
C LEU A 34 -6.78 -9.19 13.51
N LYS A 35 -5.74 -8.39 13.23
CA LYS A 35 -4.35 -8.75 13.52
C LYS A 35 -4.13 -9.03 15.01
N LYS A 36 -4.70 -8.21 15.90
CA LYS A 36 -4.63 -8.48 17.34
C LYS A 36 -5.37 -9.77 17.70
N ALA A 37 -6.53 -10.00 17.10
CA ALA A 37 -7.32 -11.21 17.31
C ALA A 37 -6.59 -12.48 16.84
N THR A 38 -5.77 -12.44 15.78
CA THR A 38 -5.04 -13.62 15.31
C THR A 38 -4.09 -14.20 16.36
N THR A 39 -3.55 -13.37 17.26
CA THR A 39 -2.70 -13.84 18.37
C THR A 39 -3.45 -14.61 19.46
N LYS A 40 -4.78 -14.49 19.49
CA LYS A 40 -5.67 -15.13 20.47
C LYS A 40 -6.62 -16.16 19.84
N LEU A 41 -6.43 -16.47 18.55
CA LEU A 41 -7.26 -17.45 17.87
C LEU A 41 -6.95 -18.84 18.41
N ASP A 42 -8.00 -19.55 18.76
CA ASP A 42 -7.92 -20.99 19.01
C ASP A 42 -7.79 -21.71 17.65
N ALA A 43 -6.68 -22.42 17.47
CA ALA A 43 -6.40 -23.17 16.26
C ALA A 43 -7.46 -24.26 16.01
N ALA A 44 -8.05 -24.84 17.05
CA ALA A 44 -9.09 -25.87 16.91
C ALA A 44 -10.40 -25.28 16.34
N ASN A 45 -10.64 -23.98 16.53
CA ASN A 45 -11.79 -23.28 15.95
C ASN A 45 -11.54 -22.89 14.49
N THR A 46 -11.56 -23.89 13.61
CA THR A 46 -11.28 -23.73 12.18
C THR A 46 -12.22 -22.75 11.48
N THR A 47 -13.46 -22.62 11.94
CA THR A 47 -14.44 -21.63 11.43
C THR A 47 -13.96 -20.20 11.70
N ALA A 48 -13.60 -19.88 12.94
CA ALA A 48 -13.12 -18.54 13.30
C ALA A 48 -11.82 -18.18 12.57
N VAL A 49 -10.92 -19.15 12.36
CA VAL A 49 -9.68 -18.96 11.58
C VAL A 49 -9.98 -18.65 10.12
N LYS A 50 -10.88 -19.40 9.47
CA LYS A 50 -11.27 -19.19 8.07
C LYS A 50 -12.00 -17.86 7.87
N ASP A 51 -12.87 -17.48 8.80
CA ASP A 51 -13.58 -16.20 8.77
C ASP A 51 -12.61 -15.02 8.87
N THR A 52 -11.64 -15.14 9.79
CA THR A 52 -10.59 -14.11 9.95
C THR A 52 -9.72 -14.01 8.71
N LEU A 53 -9.31 -15.14 8.13
CA LEU A 53 -8.55 -15.19 6.88
C LEU A 53 -9.31 -14.54 5.72
N THR A 54 -10.61 -14.82 5.59
CA THR A 54 -11.46 -14.25 4.55
C THR A 54 -11.56 -12.73 4.68
N LYS A 55 -11.81 -12.23 5.91
CA LYS A 55 -11.89 -10.78 6.18
C LYS A 55 -10.58 -10.06 5.90
N LEU A 56 -9.45 -10.61 6.37
CA LEU A 56 -8.12 -10.05 6.09
C LEU A 56 -7.81 -10.03 4.59
N THR A 57 -8.23 -11.07 3.86
CA THR A 57 -8.07 -11.12 2.39
C THR A 57 -8.91 -10.04 1.71
N GLY A 58 -10.15 -9.82 2.15
CA GLY A 58 -11.01 -8.73 1.65
C GLY A 58 -10.34 -7.36 1.80
N TYR A 59 -9.89 -7.03 3.01
CA TYR A 59 -9.20 -5.76 3.26
C TYR A 59 -7.88 -5.64 2.51
N TYR A 60 -7.11 -6.72 2.37
CA TYR A 60 -5.91 -6.74 1.55
C TYR A 60 -6.21 -6.33 0.11
N MET A 61 -7.27 -6.87 -0.50
CA MET A 61 -7.66 -6.56 -1.88
C MET A 61 -8.09 -5.10 -2.05
N GLU A 62 -8.79 -4.54 -1.07
CA GLU A 62 -9.16 -3.12 -1.10
C GLU A 62 -7.94 -2.19 -0.97
N ILE A 63 -7.01 -2.52 -0.06
CA ILE A 63 -5.80 -1.71 0.18
C ILE A 63 -4.84 -1.79 -1.02
N VAL A 64 -4.66 -2.97 -1.62
CA VAL A 64 -3.70 -3.15 -2.72
C VAL A 64 -4.11 -2.36 -3.97
N ASP A 65 -5.41 -2.28 -4.27
CA ASP A 65 -5.92 -1.51 -5.41
C ASP A 65 -5.59 -0.01 -5.27
N ILE A 66 -5.90 0.58 -4.10
CA ILE A 66 -5.64 1.99 -3.88
C ILE A 66 -4.14 2.30 -3.78
N LEU A 67 -3.36 1.40 -3.19
CA LEU A 67 -1.91 1.52 -3.10
C LEU A 67 -1.27 1.60 -4.50
N ARG A 68 -1.65 0.70 -5.41
CA ARG A 68 -1.16 0.70 -6.80
C ARG A 68 -1.49 1.99 -7.54
N LYS A 69 -2.69 2.55 -7.31
CA LYS A 69 -3.11 3.84 -7.89
C LYS A 69 -2.23 4.99 -7.38
N ILE A 70 -1.92 5.01 -6.09
CA ILE A 70 -1.04 6.02 -5.49
C ILE A 70 0.40 5.87 -5.98
N GLU A 71 0.90 4.65 -6.14
CA GLU A 71 2.23 4.40 -6.71
C GLU A 71 2.36 4.89 -8.15
N ALA A 72 1.34 4.62 -8.97
CA ALA A 72 1.27 5.10 -10.33
C ALA A 72 1.22 6.64 -10.37
N LEU A 73 0.37 7.26 -9.55
CA LEU A 73 0.30 8.72 -9.43
C LEU A 73 1.67 9.30 -9.04
N LYS A 74 2.27 8.79 -7.96
CA LYS A 74 3.58 9.22 -7.48
C LYS A 74 4.64 9.19 -8.58
N LYS A 75 4.76 8.04 -9.28
CA LYS A 75 5.75 7.87 -10.34
C LYS A 75 5.51 8.85 -11.49
N ASN A 76 4.26 9.01 -11.91
CA ASN A 76 3.91 9.94 -12.99
C ASN A 76 4.22 11.40 -12.61
N LYS A 77 3.99 11.79 -11.35
CA LYS A 77 4.33 13.13 -10.85
C LYS A 77 5.84 13.36 -10.76
N GLU A 78 6.59 12.40 -10.24
CA GLU A 78 8.06 12.45 -10.20
C GLU A 78 8.63 12.64 -11.61
N THR A 79 8.17 11.81 -12.57
CA THR A 79 8.60 11.89 -13.97
C THR A 79 8.20 13.21 -14.63
N ALA A 80 6.97 13.69 -14.41
CA ALA A 80 6.53 14.96 -14.95
C ALA A 80 7.37 16.13 -14.42
N TYR A 81 7.58 16.20 -13.10
CA TYR A 81 8.38 17.25 -12.46
C TYR A 81 9.82 17.25 -12.97
N TYR A 82 10.45 16.07 -13.03
CA TYR A 82 11.81 15.92 -13.55
C TYR A 82 11.93 16.46 -14.97
N HIS A 83 11.02 16.07 -15.87
CA HIS A 83 11.07 16.52 -17.27
C HIS A 83 10.81 18.01 -17.42
N THR A 84 9.85 18.57 -16.68
CA THR A 84 9.61 20.02 -16.67
C THR A 84 10.88 20.76 -16.24
N LYS A 85 11.50 20.36 -15.13
CA LYS A 85 12.74 21.01 -14.65
C LYS A 85 13.91 20.84 -15.60
N LYS A 86 14.06 19.67 -16.23
CA LYS A 86 15.09 19.44 -17.24
C LYS A 86 14.95 20.45 -18.39
N VAL A 87 13.74 20.59 -18.94
CA VAL A 87 13.46 21.53 -20.03
C VAL A 87 13.69 22.98 -19.59
N GLU A 88 13.26 23.36 -18.39
CA GLU A 88 13.50 24.70 -17.83
C GLU A 88 15.00 25.03 -17.73
N ILE A 89 15.81 24.09 -17.24
CA ILE A 89 17.25 24.28 -17.07
C ILE A 89 17.95 24.34 -18.43
N GLU A 90 17.62 23.42 -19.34
CA GLU A 90 18.20 23.39 -20.70
C GLU A 90 17.85 24.65 -21.50
N ASN A 91 16.66 25.22 -21.32
CA ASN A 91 16.25 26.49 -21.94
C ASN A 91 16.91 27.74 -21.32
N SER A 92 17.53 27.60 -20.14
CA SER A 92 18.19 28.70 -19.41
C SER A 92 19.71 28.77 -19.67
N ASP A 93 20.20 28.12 -20.73
CA ASP A 93 21.63 27.95 -21.07
C ASP A 93 22.48 27.39 -19.92
N THR A 94 21.85 26.76 -18.93
CA THR A 94 22.50 26.17 -17.78
C THR A 94 22.72 24.68 -18.03
N LYS A 95 23.93 24.18 -17.74
CA LYS A 95 24.23 22.75 -17.86
C LYS A 95 23.33 21.95 -16.93
N PHE A 96 22.54 21.05 -17.51
CA PHE A 96 21.70 20.14 -16.74
C PHE A 96 22.54 19.15 -15.92
N VAL A 97 22.22 19.04 -14.63
CA VAL A 97 22.76 18.03 -13.71
C VAL A 97 21.57 17.27 -13.12
N SER A 98 21.55 15.94 -13.29
CA SER A 98 20.41 15.09 -12.90
C SER A 98 20.15 15.08 -11.40
N ALA A 99 21.20 14.87 -10.59
CA ALA A 99 21.05 14.55 -9.18
C ALA A 99 20.26 15.58 -8.33
N PRO A 100 20.45 16.90 -8.51
CA PRO A 100 19.62 17.90 -7.82
C PRO A 100 18.14 17.82 -8.21
N VAL A 101 17.84 17.63 -9.51
CA VAL A 101 16.46 17.56 -10.02
C VAL A 101 15.78 16.28 -9.58
N ASP A 102 16.49 15.15 -9.53
CA ASP A 102 16.00 13.89 -8.97
C ASP A 102 15.60 14.07 -7.50
N LYS A 103 16.42 14.79 -6.72
CA LYS A 103 16.13 15.08 -5.31
C LYS A 103 14.89 15.97 -5.16
N GLU A 104 14.76 17.01 -5.98
CA GLU A 104 13.58 17.87 -5.98
C GLU A 104 12.31 17.14 -6.39
N ALA A 105 12.33 16.36 -7.48
CA ALA A 105 11.21 15.54 -7.93
C ALA A 105 10.75 14.58 -6.82
N SER A 106 11.72 14.00 -6.11
CA SER A 106 11.51 13.14 -4.96
C SER A 106 10.83 13.85 -3.78
N LEU A 107 11.20 15.10 -3.51
CA LEU A 107 10.56 15.93 -2.48
C LEU A 107 9.16 16.40 -2.90
N TYR A 108 8.96 16.65 -4.21
CA TYR A 108 7.70 17.11 -4.77
C TYR A 108 6.53 16.15 -4.53
N VAL A 109 6.82 14.84 -4.44
CA VAL A 109 5.81 13.79 -4.20
C VAL A 109 5.79 13.27 -2.77
N ALA A 110 6.23 14.09 -1.80
CA ALA A 110 6.30 13.70 -0.40
C ALA A 110 4.96 13.23 0.17
N ASP A 111 3.84 13.84 -0.23
CA ASP A 111 2.51 13.45 0.22
C ASP A 111 2.08 12.10 -0.34
N GLU A 112 2.28 11.84 -1.64
CA GLU A 112 2.02 10.54 -2.23
C GLU A 112 2.86 9.44 -1.55
N ARG A 113 4.12 9.75 -1.22
CA ARG A 113 5.00 8.84 -0.47
C ARG A 113 4.48 8.56 0.93
N ARG A 114 4.04 9.58 1.67
CA ARG A 114 3.46 9.42 3.01
C ARG A 114 2.25 8.49 2.97
N VAL A 115 1.29 8.77 2.09
CA VAL A 115 0.06 7.95 1.98
C VAL A 115 0.39 6.52 1.55
N ARG A 116 1.31 6.33 0.58
CA ARG A 116 1.80 5.00 0.19
C ARG A 116 2.33 4.23 1.40
N SER A 117 3.19 4.84 2.20
CA SER A 117 3.80 4.18 3.36
C SER A 117 2.75 3.76 4.40
N ILE A 118 1.73 4.59 4.64
CA ILE A 118 0.64 4.25 5.57
C ILE A 118 -0.16 3.03 5.05
N LEU A 119 -0.52 3.05 3.77
CA LEU A 119 -1.26 1.95 3.15
C LEU A 119 -0.43 0.65 3.13
N GLN A 120 0.86 0.75 2.80
CA GLN A 120 1.78 -0.39 2.81
C GLN A 120 1.84 -1.04 4.19
N GLY A 121 1.99 -0.26 5.26
CA GLY A 121 2.03 -0.82 6.62
C GLY A 121 0.75 -1.58 6.99
N LYS A 122 -0.41 -1.16 6.47
CA LYS A 122 -1.69 -1.88 6.67
C LYS A 122 -1.81 -3.11 5.78
N LEU A 123 -1.29 -3.06 4.57
CA LEU A 123 -1.18 -4.23 3.70
C LEU A 123 -0.31 -5.31 4.33
N ASP A 124 0.84 -4.93 4.90
CA ASP A 124 1.77 -5.83 5.59
C ASP A 124 1.12 -6.47 6.82
N ALA A 125 0.35 -5.68 7.59
CA ALA A 125 -0.44 -6.20 8.70
C ALA A 125 -1.47 -7.27 8.26
N CYS A 126 -2.14 -7.06 7.11
CA CYS A 126 -3.00 -8.10 6.53
C CYS A 126 -2.20 -9.35 6.16
N LEU A 127 -1.05 -9.20 5.49
CA LEU A 127 -0.20 -10.32 5.07
C LEU A 127 0.28 -11.17 6.25
N GLU A 128 0.73 -10.54 7.33
CA GLU A 128 1.13 -11.23 8.55
C GLU A 128 -0.03 -11.99 9.20
N GLY A 129 -1.20 -11.36 9.32
CA GLY A 129 -2.40 -12.00 9.86
C GLY A 129 -2.84 -13.20 9.01
N MET A 130 -2.86 -13.03 7.68
CA MET A 130 -3.18 -14.12 6.75
C MET A 130 -2.18 -15.27 6.84
N ARG A 131 -0.88 -14.97 6.97
CA ARG A 131 0.16 -15.99 7.16
C ARG A 131 -0.09 -16.81 8.42
N THR A 132 -0.40 -16.14 9.53
CA THR A 132 -0.74 -16.79 10.81
C THR A 132 -1.95 -17.71 10.66
N CYS A 133 -3.04 -17.22 10.07
CA CYS A 133 -4.24 -18.05 9.84
C CYS A 133 -3.98 -19.25 8.93
N ARG A 134 -3.15 -19.08 7.88
CA ARG A 134 -2.79 -20.19 6.97
C ARG A 134 -1.99 -21.27 7.68
N THR A 135 -1.08 -20.90 8.58
CA THR A 135 -0.35 -21.86 9.43
C THR A 135 -1.33 -22.69 10.26
N PHE A 136 -2.28 -22.06 10.96
CA PHE A 136 -3.31 -22.81 11.71
C PHE A 136 -4.12 -23.77 10.82
N VAL A 137 -4.50 -23.35 9.62
CA VAL A 137 -5.25 -24.23 8.69
C VAL A 137 -4.41 -25.43 8.24
N HIS A 138 -3.11 -25.23 8.02
CA HIS A 138 -2.20 -26.30 7.62
C HIS A 138 -1.97 -27.29 8.76
N ASP A 139 -1.72 -26.81 9.96
CA ASP A 139 -1.44 -27.65 11.13
C ASP A 139 -2.66 -28.51 11.50
N ASN A 140 -3.87 -27.95 11.42
CA ASN A 140 -5.10 -28.72 11.63
C ASN A 140 -5.36 -29.79 10.55
N LYS A 141 -4.88 -29.59 9.31
CA LYS A 141 -5.00 -30.62 8.27
C LYS A 141 -4.09 -31.81 8.57
N ASN A 142 -2.90 -31.57 9.10
CA ASN A 142 -1.96 -32.63 9.45
C ASN A 142 -2.41 -33.45 10.67
N VAL A 143 -3.04 -32.80 11.66
CA VAL A 143 -3.60 -33.50 12.84
C VAL A 143 -4.73 -34.47 12.45
N ASN A 144 -5.56 -34.11 11.46
CA ASN A 144 -6.66 -34.97 11.00
C ASN A 144 -6.22 -36.13 10.08
N LEU A 145 -4.93 -36.19 9.69
CA LEU A 145 -4.38 -37.26 8.83
C LEU A 145 -3.65 -38.35 9.62
N ASN A 146 -3.46 -38.19 10.94
CA ASN A 146 -2.89 -39.21 11.82
C ASN A 146 -3.88 -39.62 12.94
N PRO A 147 -5.05 -40.24 12.66
CA PRO A 147 -5.96 -40.69 13.71
C PRO A 147 -5.58 -42.04 14.36
N GLU A 148 -4.55 -42.76 13.89
CA GLU A 148 -4.23 -44.12 14.37
C GLU A 148 -2.75 -44.29 14.73
N GLU A 149 -2.37 -43.85 15.94
CA GLU A 149 -1.30 -44.48 16.73
C GLU A 149 -1.70 -44.42 18.21
N ASN A 150 -2.63 -45.30 18.61
CA ASN A 150 -2.82 -45.79 19.98
C ASN A 150 -3.44 -47.18 19.93
#